data_AF-A0A2G2YGI7-F1
#
_entry.id   AF-A0A2G2YGI7-F1
#
_cell.length_a   1.000
_cell.length_b   1.000
_cell.length_c   1.000
_cell.angle_alpha   90.00
_cell.angle_beta   90.00
_cell.angle_gamma   90.00
#
_symmetry.space_group_name_H-M   'P 1'
#
loop_
_entity.id
_entity.type
_entity.pdbx_description
1 polymer ?
#
loop_
_entity_poly.entity_id
_entity_poly.type
_entity_poly.pdbx_seq_one_letter_code
_entity_poly.pdbx_strand_id
1 'polypeptide(L)'
;MLGYVVNGLRLPIDGRGDLNCHERIRVEVKASNIIEHKSVHEPMQIGLKVEDSLVSIGCFQREFIIWDRLTRKMAININTILNQKKLNSRVNSENETLCYVFVEIVRKCSTVAQLV
;
A
#
# COMPACT_ATOMS: atom_id res chain seq x y z
N MET A 1 0.74 13.40 -2.96
CA MET A 1 0.39 12.77 -1.66
C MET A 1 1.45 11.80 -1.16
N LEU A 2 2.41 11.34 -1.97
CA LEU A 2 3.45 10.42 -1.52
C LEU A 2 4.23 11.02 -0.34
N GLY A 3 4.45 10.19 0.70
CA GLY A 3 5.24 10.57 1.88
C GLY A 3 4.52 11.42 2.92
N TYR A 4 3.23 11.70 2.76
CA TYR A 4 2.42 12.40 3.75
C TYR A 4 1.58 11.44 4.59
N VAL A 5 1.32 11.82 5.84
CA VAL A 5 0.31 11.16 6.69
C VAL A 5 -0.93 12.02 6.71
N VAL A 6 -2.06 11.42 6.30
CA VAL A 6 -3.34 12.13 6.17
C VAL A 6 -4.42 11.42 6.96
N ASN A 7 -5.42 12.17 7.41
CA ASN A 7 -6.65 11.60 7.97
C ASN A 7 -7.64 11.18 6.86
N GLY A 8 -8.77 10.60 7.24
CA GLY A 8 -9.80 10.13 6.31
C GLY A 8 -10.47 11.22 5.44
N LEU A 9 -10.26 12.50 5.77
CA LEU A 9 -10.73 13.65 4.99
C LEU A 9 -9.61 14.31 4.16
N ARG A 10 -8.45 13.64 4.03
CA ARG A 10 -7.28 14.14 3.28
C ARG A 10 -6.65 15.40 3.90
N LEU A 11 -6.84 15.64 5.20
CA LEU A 11 -6.10 16.68 5.92
C LEU A 11 -4.76 16.09 6.41
N PRO A 12 -3.62 16.75 6.15
CA PRO A 12 -2.33 16.31 6.64
C PRO A 12 -2.29 16.42 8.17
N ILE A 13 -1.76 15.39 8.82
CA ILE A 13 -1.59 15.32 10.29
C ILE A 13 -0.13 15.15 10.70
N ASP A 14 0.79 15.16 9.73
CA ASP A 14 2.23 15.01 9.90
C ASP A 14 2.97 16.32 10.20
N GLY A 15 2.28 17.45 10.21
CA GLY A 15 2.87 18.77 10.46
C GLY A 15 3.79 19.27 9.36
N ARG A 16 3.78 18.65 8.16
CA ARG A 16 4.64 19.02 7.02
C ARG A 16 4.09 20.14 6.15
N GLY A 17 3.02 20.80 6.59
CA GLY A 17 2.30 21.84 5.85
C GLY A 17 1.19 21.28 4.97
N ASP A 18 0.59 22.16 4.16
CA ASP A 18 -0.57 21.81 3.34
C ASP A 18 -0.21 20.98 2.11
N LEU A 19 -1.14 20.09 1.73
CA LEU A 19 -1.00 19.28 0.53
C LEU A 19 -1.31 20.13 -0.72
N ASN A 20 -0.29 20.34 -1.56
CA ASN A 20 -0.49 20.86 -2.92
C ASN A 20 -1.14 19.76 -3.78
N CYS A 21 -2.47 19.73 -3.82
CA CYS A 21 -3.25 18.82 -4.65
C CYS A 21 -4.39 19.59 -5.33
N HIS A 22 -4.38 19.63 -6.65
CA HIS A 22 -5.32 20.41 -7.45
C HIS A 22 -6.60 19.65 -7.80
N GLU A 23 -6.58 18.31 -7.71
CA GLU A 23 -7.71 17.47 -8.12
C GLU A 23 -8.43 16.82 -6.93
N ARG A 24 -9.77 16.84 -7.00
CA ARG A 24 -10.67 16.19 -6.05
C ARG A 24 -11.48 15.13 -6.79
N ILE A 25 -11.47 13.92 -6.26
CA ILE A 25 -12.23 12.77 -6.77
C ILE A 25 -13.26 12.41 -5.70
N ARG A 26 -14.45 11.95 -6.13
CA ARG A 26 -15.46 11.43 -5.19
C ARG A 26 -14.93 10.15 -4.52
N VAL A 27 -15.23 9.96 -3.24
CA VAL A 27 -14.81 8.74 -2.52
C VAL A 27 -15.49 7.50 -3.09
N GLU A 28 -16.75 7.64 -3.47
CA GLU A 28 -17.52 6.58 -4.12
C GLU A 28 -17.42 6.73 -5.64
N VAL A 29 -16.53 5.95 -6.24
CA VAL A 29 -16.41 5.79 -7.69
C VAL A 29 -16.89 4.39 -8.05
N LYS A 30 -17.69 4.27 -9.09
CA LYS A 30 -18.13 2.97 -9.60
C LYS A 30 -16.89 2.18 -10.09
N ALA A 31 -16.80 0.92 -9.73
CA ALA A 31 -15.76 0.03 -10.23
C ALA A 31 -15.80 -0.07 -11.76
N SER A 32 -14.65 -0.35 -12.37
CA SER A 32 -14.50 -0.61 -13.80
C SER A 32 -15.40 -1.77 -14.27
N ASN A 33 -15.78 -1.76 -15.55
CA ASN A 33 -16.56 -2.84 -16.13
C ASN A 33 -15.72 -4.10 -16.36
N ILE A 34 -16.37 -5.26 -16.47
CA ILE A 34 -15.71 -6.56 -16.70
C ILE A 34 -14.77 -6.53 -17.92
N ILE A 35 -15.17 -5.83 -18.99
CA ILE A 35 -14.44 -5.75 -20.27
C ILE A 35 -13.11 -4.99 -20.14
N GLU A 36 -13.00 -4.09 -19.16
CA GLU A 36 -11.80 -3.27 -18.93
C GLU A 36 -10.73 -4.02 -18.15
N HIS A 37 -11.06 -5.16 -17.52
CA HIS A 37 -10.12 -5.94 -16.75
C HIS A 37 -9.21 -6.77 -17.66
N LYS A 38 -7.90 -6.72 -17.37
CA LYS A 38 -6.90 -7.64 -17.90
C LYS A 38 -6.57 -8.69 -16.85
N SER A 39 -6.15 -9.87 -17.30
CA SER A 39 -5.64 -10.90 -16.39
C SER A 39 -4.35 -10.42 -15.73
N VAL A 40 -4.15 -10.84 -14.48
CA VAL A 40 -2.95 -10.52 -13.70
C VAL A 40 -1.79 -11.36 -14.23
N HIS A 41 -0.78 -10.69 -14.78
CA HIS A 41 0.38 -11.36 -15.39
C HIS A 41 1.73 -10.96 -14.74
N GLU A 42 1.74 -9.88 -13.97
CA GLU A 42 2.94 -9.37 -13.32
C GLU A 42 2.98 -9.83 -11.87
N PRO A 43 4.07 -10.48 -11.40
CA PRO A 43 4.19 -10.87 -10.00
C PRO A 43 4.55 -9.67 -9.12
N MET A 44 3.98 -9.61 -7.92
CA MET A 44 4.37 -8.63 -6.90
C MET A 44 5.21 -9.33 -5.82
N GLN A 45 6.47 -8.91 -5.67
CA GLN A 45 7.37 -9.51 -4.70
C GLN A 45 7.17 -8.95 -3.28
N ILE A 46 6.85 -9.81 -2.31
CA ILE A 46 6.66 -9.44 -0.90
C ILE A 46 8.02 -9.29 -0.20
N GLY A 47 9.00 -10.11 -0.59
CA GLY A 47 10.32 -10.14 0.03
C GLY A 47 10.41 -11.09 1.23
N LEU A 48 9.37 -11.90 1.46
CA LEU A 48 9.36 -12.98 2.44
C LEU A 48 9.41 -14.31 1.71
N LYS A 49 10.50 -15.07 1.93
CA LYS A 49 10.72 -16.35 1.23
C LYS A 49 9.52 -17.31 1.30
N VAL A 50 8.91 -17.41 2.49
CA VAL A 50 7.78 -18.33 2.72
C VAL A 50 6.56 -17.90 1.90
N GLU A 51 6.22 -16.61 1.91
CA GLU A 51 5.06 -16.11 1.17
C GLU A 51 5.33 -16.09 -0.34
N ASP A 52 6.47 -15.56 -0.77
CA ASP A 52 6.84 -15.51 -2.21
C ASP A 52 6.93 -16.91 -2.85
N SER A 53 7.20 -17.97 -2.07
CA SER A 53 7.30 -19.33 -2.58
C SER A 53 5.99 -20.13 -2.50
N LEU A 54 5.20 -19.94 -1.44
CA LEU A 54 4.01 -20.75 -1.19
C LEU A 54 2.73 -20.10 -1.72
N VAL A 55 2.62 -18.78 -1.61
CA VAL A 55 1.43 -18.00 -1.96
C VAL A 55 1.89 -16.77 -2.72
N SER A 56 2.34 -16.99 -3.95
CA SER A 56 2.76 -15.90 -4.83
C SER A 56 1.58 -14.98 -5.12
N ILE A 57 1.81 -13.68 -4.95
CA ILE A 57 0.80 -12.64 -5.17
C ILE A 57 1.12 -11.90 -6.48
N GLY A 58 0.12 -11.72 -7.34
CA GLY A 58 0.24 -10.89 -8.55
C GLY A 58 -0.11 -9.41 -8.33
N CYS A 59 0.41 -8.53 -9.19
CA CYS A 59 -0.01 -7.14 -9.28
C CYS A 59 -1.52 -7.06 -9.60
N PHE A 60 -2.25 -6.17 -8.92
CA PHE A 60 -3.71 -6.04 -9.03
C PHE A 60 -4.54 -7.20 -8.45
N GLN A 61 -3.91 -8.17 -7.76
CA GLN A 61 -4.62 -9.19 -6.98
C GLN A 61 -5.04 -8.65 -5.60
N ARG A 62 -6.16 -9.15 -5.08
CA ARG A 62 -6.58 -8.92 -3.68
C ARG A 62 -6.24 -10.15 -2.86
N GLU A 63 -5.37 -9.98 -1.88
CA GLU A 63 -4.99 -11.05 -0.95
C GLU A 63 -5.51 -10.74 0.44
N PHE A 64 -6.07 -11.76 1.12
CA PHE A 64 -6.59 -11.61 2.47
C PHE A 64 -5.65 -12.21 3.51
N ILE A 65 -5.34 -11.38 4.50
CA ILE A 65 -4.27 -11.60 5.44
C ILE A 65 -4.87 -11.78 6.85
N ILE A 66 -4.92 -13.02 7.34
CA ILE A 66 -5.52 -13.38 8.64
C ILE A 66 -4.48 -14.03 9.55
N TRP A 67 -4.45 -13.58 10.81
CA TRP A 67 -3.73 -14.24 11.90
C TRP A 67 -4.41 -13.93 13.24
N ASP A 68 -3.82 -14.46 14.31
CA ASP A 68 -4.17 -14.15 15.69
C ASP A 68 -3.66 -12.74 16.12
N ARG A 69 -4.10 -12.28 17.29
CA ARG A 69 -3.83 -10.94 17.83
C ARG A 69 -2.36 -10.68 18.12
N LEU A 70 -1.60 -11.70 18.52
CA LEU A 70 -0.17 -11.57 18.87
C LEU A 70 0.75 -11.73 17.65
N THR A 71 0.21 -12.23 16.54
CA THR A 71 0.97 -12.42 15.32
C THR A 71 1.18 -11.08 14.64
N ARG A 72 2.42 -10.80 14.21
CA ARG A 72 2.80 -9.52 13.62
C ARG A 72 2.29 -9.37 12.17
N LYS A 73 0.97 -9.36 11.95
CA LYS A 73 0.35 -9.11 10.63
C LYS A 73 0.91 -7.85 9.96
N MET A 74 1.10 -6.82 10.78
CA MET A 74 1.63 -5.54 10.37
C MET A 74 3.07 -5.64 9.84
N ALA A 75 3.91 -6.53 10.40
CA ALA A 75 5.30 -6.68 9.97
C ALA A 75 5.40 -7.20 8.53
N ILE A 76 4.45 -8.03 8.11
CA ILE A 76 4.40 -8.54 6.74
C ILE A 76 4.15 -7.38 5.78
N ASN A 77 3.11 -6.57 6.01
CA ASN A 77 2.81 -5.39 5.21
C ASN A 77 3.97 -4.38 5.16
N ILE A 78 4.63 -4.12 6.30
CA ILE A 78 5.79 -3.21 6.36
C ILE A 78 6.95 -3.77 5.55
N ASN A 79 7.25 -5.07 5.67
CA ASN A 79 8.33 -5.70 4.91
C ASN A 79 8.07 -5.63 3.41
N THR A 80 6.82 -5.86 2.97
CA THR A 80 6.41 -5.68 1.59
C THR A 80 6.73 -4.29 1.07
N ILE A 81 6.30 -3.24 1.80
CA ILE A 81 6.53 -1.85 1.43
C ILE A 81 8.05 -1.55 1.35
N LEU A 82 8.83 -2.03 2.33
CA LEU A 82 10.27 -1.82 2.38
C LEU A 82 11.02 -2.56 1.27
N ASN A 83 10.62 -3.78 0.94
CA ASN A 83 11.20 -4.54 -0.16
C ASN A 83 10.96 -3.82 -1.49
N GLN A 84 9.74 -3.33 -1.67
CA GLN A 84 9.32 -2.66 -2.89
C GLN A 84 9.95 -1.30 -3.08
N LYS A 85 10.22 -0.56 -1.98
CA LYS A 85 11.08 0.62 -2.03
C LYS A 85 12.46 0.32 -2.64
N LYS A 86 13.07 -0.82 -2.30
CA LYS A 86 14.37 -1.24 -2.87
C LYS A 86 14.27 -1.60 -4.35
N LEU A 87 13.15 -2.20 -4.77
CA LEU A 87 12.90 -2.52 -6.18
C LEU A 87 12.65 -1.25 -6.99
N ASN A 88 11.79 -0.36 -6.51
CA ASN A 88 11.53 0.94 -7.13
C ASN A 88 12.80 1.77 -7.30
N SER A 89 13.77 1.71 -6.37
CA SER A 89 15.04 2.42 -6.53
C SER A 89 15.96 1.89 -7.64
N ARG A 90 15.67 0.71 -8.20
CA ARG A 90 16.42 0.09 -9.30
C ARG A 90 15.75 0.28 -10.66
N VAL A 91 14.48 0.65 -10.67
CA VAL A 91 13.66 0.79 -11.87
C VAL A 91 13.70 2.25 -12.31
N ASN A 92 13.98 2.49 -13.60
CA ASN A 92 14.11 3.83 -14.17
C ASN A 92 12.82 4.35 -14.83
N SER A 93 11.83 3.47 -15.03
CA SER A 93 10.54 3.78 -15.65
C SER A 93 9.47 4.10 -14.59
N GLU A 94 8.83 5.26 -14.68
CA GLU A 94 7.75 5.66 -13.76
C GLU A 94 6.55 4.69 -13.82
N ASN A 95 6.27 4.10 -14.98
CA ASN A 95 5.14 3.19 -15.20
C ASN A 95 5.25 1.86 -14.44
N GLU A 96 6.44 1.46 -14.03
CA GLU A 96 6.67 0.22 -13.26
C GLU A 96 6.80 0.48 -11.75
N THR A 97 6.78 1.75 -11.33
CA THR A 97 6.90 2.08 -9.92
C THR A 97 5.62 1.79 -9.16
N LEU A 98 5.72 0.93 -8.14
CA LEU A 98 4.59 0.60 -7.29
C LEU A 98 4.49 1.62 -6.14
N CYS A 99 3.35 2.31 -6.07
CA CYS A 99 3.02 3.20 -4.96
C CYS A 99 2.20 2.46 -3.90
N TYR A 100 2.57 2.62 -2.64
CA TYR A 100 1.90 1.97 -1.51
C TYR A 100 1.06 2.96 -0.72
N VAL A 101 -0.13 2.52 -0.33
CA VAL A 101 -1.01 3.24 0.60
C VAL A 101 -1.25 2.33 1.79
N PHE A 102 -0.92 2.82 2.98
CA PHE A 102 -1.12 2.10 4.23
C PHE A 102 -2.23 2.78 5.02
N VAL A 103 -3.32 2.06 5.27
CA VAL A 103 -4.50 2.59 5.96
C VAL A 103 -4.66 1.87 7.28
N GLU A 104 -4.59 2.62 8.38
CA GLU A 104 -4.78 2.11 9.72
C GLU A 104 -6.16 2.52 10.25
N ILE A 105 -6.93 1.54 10.73
CA ILE A 105 -8.30 1.73 11.22
C ILE A 105 -8.33 1.31 12.69
N VAL A 106 -8.83 2.20 13.56
CA VAL A 106 -9.02 1.94 15.01
C VAL A 106 -7.72 1.50 15.71
N ARG A 107 -6.59 2.10 15.33
CA ARG A 107 -5.29 1.94 16.01
C ARG A 107 -4.99 3.10 16.95
N LYS A 108 -4.17 2.82 17.98
CA LYS A 108 -3.62 3.85 18.86
C LYS A 108 -2.67 4.74 18.07
N CYS A 109 -2.77 6.05 18.26
CA CYS A 109 -1.90 7.03 17.60
C CYS A 109 -0.41 6.77 17.90
N SER A 110 -0.06 6.30 19.10
CA SER A 110 1.32 5.94 19.44
C SER A 110 1.88 4.78 18.61
N THR A 111 1.04 3.80 18.26
CA THR A 111 1.45 2.70 17.37
C THR A 111 1.66 3.19 15.95
N VAL A 112 0.81 4.11 15.47
CA VAL A 112 0.96 4.72 14.14
C VAL A 112 2.22 5.59 14.08
N ALA A 113 2.49 6.38 15.13
CA ALA A 113 3.68 7.21 15.21
C ALA A 113 4.99 6.41 15.27
N GLN A 114 4.97 5.15 15.70
CA GLN A 114 6.15 4.26 15.63
C GLN A 114 6.46 3.77 14.22
N LEU A 115 5.53 3.91 13.27
CA LEU A 115 5.69 3.49 11.88
C LEU A 115 6.17 4.61 10.96
N VAL A 116 5.89 5.86 11.33
CA VAL A 116 6.14 7.09 10.54
C VAL A 116 7.45 7.72 10.97
#